data_AF-A0A925X3T4-F1
#
_entry.id   AF-A0A925X3T4-F1
#
_cell.length_a   1.000
_cell.length_b   1.000
_cell.length_c   1.000
_cell.angle_alpha   90.00
_cell.angle_beta   90.00
_cell.angle_gamma   90.00
#
_symmetry.space_group_name_H-M   'P 1'
#
loop_
_entity.id
_entity.type
_entity.pdbx_description
1 polymer ?
#
loop_
_entity_poly.entity_id
_entity_poly.type
_entity_poly.pdbx_seq_one_letter_code
_entity_poly.pdbx_strand_id
1 'polypeptide(L)'
;MPISPLQFLAIAIALTAGGRLLHVIFRNRRRQALQALARDWRMHYSMHDRFEISDRLAENFPLPGAAEIRAVDLIYGTEGEFYRFIFTAEYTAGVVRAKHRLRRVVTFREPKGQSSSAHWSRLILAPEELEPFDQYRRLHEEIERVKQKAKAAVEEQEQAPPLAASQMQ
;
A
#
# COMPACT_ATOMS: atom_id res chain seq x y z
N MET A 1 -28.22 -43.75 0.65
CA MET A 1 -27.67 -44.23 -0.64
C MET A 1 -26.18 -43.95 -0.64
N PRO A 2 -25.30 -44.93 -0.90
CA PRO A 2 -23.87 -44.68 -0.99
C PRO A 2 -23.58 -43.76 -2.19
N ILE A 3 -22.75 -42.73 -1.99
CA ILE A 3 -22.32 -41.83 -3.07
C ILE A 3 -21.39 -42.63 -4.00
N SER A 4 -21.69 -42.67 -5.29
CA SER A 4 -20.81 -43.31 -6.27
C SER A 4 -19.48 -42.54 -6.36
N PRO A 5 -18.32 -43.22 -6.52
CA PRO A 5 -17.03 -42.55 -6.69
C PRO A 5 -17.02 -41.48 -7.80
N LEU A 6 -17.76 -41.70 -8.90
CA LEU A 6 -17.88 -40.72 -9.99
C LEU A 6 -18.65 -39.46 -9.57
N GLN A 7 -19.71 -39.62 -8.78
CA GLN A 7 -20.48 -38.47 -8.25
C GLN A 7 -19.63 -37.65 -7.29
N PHE A 8 -18.87 -38.32 -6.42
CA PHE A 8 -17.92 -37.66 -5.52
C PHE A 8 -16.87 -36.84 -6.30
N LEU A 9 -16.27 -37.44 -7.32
CA LEU A 9 -15.30 -36.74 -8.18
C LEU A 9 -15.92 -35.52 -8.88
N ALA A 10 -17.13 -35.67 -9.45
CA ALA A 10 -17.82 -34.57 -10.11
C ALA A 10 -18.09 -33.39 -9.15
N ILE A 11 -18.51 -33.69 -7.92
CA ILE A 11 -18.72 -32.67 -6.87
C ILE A 11 -17.40 -31.99 -6.52
N ALA A 12 -16.32 -32.75 -6.33
CA ALA A 12 -15.00 -32.18 -6.00
C ALA A 12 -14.50 -31.23 -7.09
N ILE A 13 -14.65 -31.60 -8.36
CA ILE A 13 -14.29 -30.75 -9.51
C ILE A 13 -15.15 -29.48 -9.51
N ALA A 14 -16.48 -29.62 -9.36
CA ALA A 14 -17.39 -28.48 -9.37
C ALA A 14 -17.08 -27.48 -8.25
N LEU A 15 -16.82 -27.95 -7.03
CA LEU A 15 -16.45 -27.10 -5.90
C LEU A 15 -15.10 -26.40 -6.13
N THR A 16 -14.12 -27.11 -6.68
CA THR A 16 -12.80 -26.54 -7.00
C THR A 16 -12.90 -25.46 -8.07
N ALA A 17 -13.64 -25.74 -9.16
CA ALA A 17 -13.87 -24.79 -10.24
C ALA A 17 -14.66 -23.56 -9.73
N GLY A 18 -15.69 -23.77 -8.91
CA GLY A 18 -16.47 -22.70 -8.28
C GLY A 18 -15.61 -21.80 -7.40
N GLY A 19 -14.80 -22.39 -6.50
CA GLY A 19 -13.87 -21.63 -5.67
C GLY A 19 -12.85 -20.83 -6.49
N ARG A 20 -12.32 -21.43 -7.56
CA ARG A 20 -11.41 -20.75 -8.49
C ARG A 20 -12.08 -19.57 -9.21
N LEU A 21 -13.31 -19.74 -9.68
CA LEU A 21 -14.07 -18.70 -10.35
C LEU A 21 -14.35 -17.52 -9.42
N LEU A 22 -14.83 -17.79 -8.20
CA LEU A 22 -15.06 -16.76 -7.18
C LEU A 22 -13.77 -15.98 -6.88
N HIS A 23 -12.65 -16.68 -6.74
CA HIS A 23 -11.35 -16.04 -6.51
C HIS A 23 -10.97 -15.08 -7.66
N VAL A 24 -11.17 -15.49 -8.92
CA VAL A 24 -10.90 -14.64 -10.09
C VAL A 24 -11.82 -13.42 -10.12
N ILE A 25 -13.12 -13.60 -9.84
CA ILE A 25 -14.09 -12.50 -9.80
C ILE A 25 -13.71 -11.48 -8.73
N PHE A 26 -13.42 -11.92 -7.50
CA PHE A 26 -13.04 -11.01 -6.42
C PHE A 26 -11.73 -10.27 -6.72
N ARG A 27 -10.75 -10.95 -7.31
CA ARG A 27 -9.49 -10.32 -7.75
C ARG A 27 -9.73 -9.23 -8.79
N ASN A 28 -10.59 -9.49 -9.78
CA ASN A 28 -10.92 -8.52 -10.82
C ASN A 28 -11.69 -7.32 -10.26
N ARG A 29 -12.66 -7.54 -9.36
CA ARG A 29 -13.39 -6.45 -8.70
C ARG A 29 -12.46 -5.56 -7.88
N ARG A 30 -11.54 -6.15 -7.10
CA ARG A 30 -10.53 -5.40 -6.34
C ARG A 30 -9.66 -4.57 -7.28
N ARG A 31 -9.15 -5.18 -8.36
CA ARG A 31 -8.34 -4.48 -9.37
C ARG A 31 -9.07 -3.28 -9.96
N GLN A 32 -10.33 -3.45 -10.36
CA GLN A 32 -11.13 -2.35 -10.92
C GLN A 32 -11.35 -1.22 -9.89
N ALA A 33 -11.61 -1.56 -8.63
CA ALA A 33 -11.78 -0.58 -7.56
C ALA A 33 -10.49 0.22 -7.31
N LEU A 34 -9.33 -0.45 -7.28
CA LEU A 34 -8.04 0.23 -7.12
C LEU A 34 -7.64 1.06 -8.34
N GLN A 35 -7.98 0.60 -9.55
CA GLN A 35 -7.82 1.41 -10.76
C GLN A 35 -8.71 2.66 -10.75
N ALA A 36 -9.92 2.56 -10.19
CA ALA A 36 -10.78 3.73 -9.99
C ALA A 36 -10.13 4.71 -8.99
N LEU A 37 -9.69 4.23 -7.82
CA LEU A 37 -8.98 5.08 -6.84
C LEU A 37 -7.74 5.75 -7.44
N ALA A 38 -6.91 5.00 -8.17
CA ALA A 38 -5.72 5.56 -8.80
C ALA A 38 -6.09 6.68 -9.78
N ARG A 39 -7.16 6.52 -10.57
CA ARG A 39 -7.65 7.58 -11.47
C ARG A 39 -8.14 8.80 -10.69
N ASP A 40 -8.91 8.60 -9.63
CA ASP A 40 -9.43 9.68 -8.79
C ASP A 40 -8.29 10.50 -8.18
N TRP A 41 -7.19 9.83 -7.80
CA TRP A 41 -5.98 10.46 -7.25
C TRP A 41 -4.99 10.97 -8.29
N ARG A 42 -5.29 10.81 -9.60
CA ARG A 42 -4.37 11.12 -10.72
C ARG A 42 -3.02 10.39 -10.60
N MET A 43 -3.08 9.14 -10.17
CA MET A 43 -1.97 8.22 -10.00
C MET A 43 -2.08 7.03 -10.97
N HIS A 44 -1.01 6.26 -11.07
CA HIS A 44 -0.94 5.05 -11.88
C HIS A 44 -1.13 3.81 -11.02
N TYR A 45 -1.90 2.85 -11.52
CA TYR A 45 -2.03 1.53 -10.89
C TYR A 45 -1.20 0.48 -11.65
N SER A 46 -0.41 -0.30 -10.90
CA SER A 46 0.28 -1.49 -11.36
C SER A 46 -0.06 -2.68 -10.46
N MET A 47 -0.53 -3.76 -11.05
CA MET A 47 -0.86 -4.98 -10.33
C MET A 47 0.38 -5.69 -9.75
N HIS A 48 1.52 -5.56 -10.43
CA HIS A 48 2.78 -6.21 -10.05
C HIS A 48 3.79 -5.16 -9.60
N ASP A 49 4.76 -5.63 -8.82
CA ASP A 49 5.91 -4.87 -8.38
C ASP A 49 6.85 -4.57 -9.55
N ARG A 50 6.59 -3.46 -10.24
CA ARG A 50 7.41 -3.02 -11.39
C ARG A 50 8.71 -2.33 -10.98
N PHE A 51 8.85 -1.98 -9.70
CA PHE A 51 9.96 -1.16 -9.20
C PHE A 51 10.84 -1.92 -8.21
N GLU A 52 10.68 -3.25 -8.13
CA GLU A 52 11.43 -4.13 -7.22
C GLU A 52 11.34 -3.64 -5.75
N ILE A 53 10.17 -3.11 -5.37
CA ILE A 53 9.86 -2.60 -4.03
C ILE A 53 9.97 -3.74 -3.00
N SER A 54 9.63 -4.97 -3.38
CA SER A 54 9.59 -6.14 -2.51
C SER A 54 10.93 -6.44 -1.86
N ASP A 55 12.03 -6.35 -2.63
CA ASP A 55 13.37 -6.64 -2.11
C ASP A 55 13.78 -5.59 -1.08
N ARG A 56 13.49 -4.32 -1.36
CA ARG A 56 13.79 -3.19 -0.49
C ARG A 56 12.89 -3.13 0.75
N LEU A 57 11.65 -3.62 0.62
CA LEU A 57 10.73 -3.79 1.73
C LEU A 57 11.27 -4.78 2.74
N ALA A 58 11.83 -5.91 2.28
CA ALA A 58 12.29 -6.97 3.17
C ALA A 58 13.32 -6.48 4.20
N GLU A 59 14.16 -5.51 3.81
CA GLU A 59 15.18 -4.92 4.67
C GLU A 59 14.60 -3.92 5.70
N ASN A 60 13.54 -3.19 5.34
CA ASN A 60 13.06 -2.03 6.09
C ASN A 60 11.65 -2.21 6.67
N PHE A 61 11.06 -3.40 6.54
CA PHE A 61 9.68 -3.63 6.95
C PHE A 61 9.52 -3.46 8.47
N PRO A 62 8.58 -2.63 8.96
CA PRO A 62 8.52 -2.27 10.37
C PRO A 62 7.89 -3.35 11.26
N LEU A 63 7.49 -4.50 10.71
CA LEU A 63 6.96 -5.63 11.47
C LEU A 63 8.05 -6.69 11.67
N PRO A 64 8.56 -6.88 12.90
CA PRO A 64 9.58 -7.89 13.17
C PRO A 64 9.04 -9.30 12.91
N GLY A 65 9.86 -10.14 12.29
CA GLY A 65 9.49 -11.52 11.95
C GLY A 65 8.55 -11.66 10.75
N ALA A 66 8.29 -10.59 10.00
CA ALA A 66 7.68 -10.69 8.69
C ALA A 66 8.67 -11.35 7.71
N ALA A 67 8.21 -12.39 7.01
CA ALA A 67 8.98 -13.11 6.00
C ALA A 67 8.24 -13.14 4.67
N GLU A 68 8.95 -13.48 3.58
CA GLU A 68 8.36 -13.63 2.24
C GLU A 68 7.56 -12.39 1.78
N ILE A 69 8.07 -11.20 2.11
CA ILE A 69 7.38 -9.93 1.84
C ILE A 69 7.29 -9.71 0.33
N ARG A 70 6.11 -9.31 -0.15
CA ARG A 70 5.84 -8.98 -1.55
C ARG A 70 4.94 -7.76 -1.65
N ALA A 71 5.28 -6.83 -2.54
CA ALA A 71 4.42 -5.73 -2.91
C ALA A 71 3.47 -6.15 -4.05
N VAL A 72 2.18 -5.90 -3.89
CA VAL A 72 1.15 -6.10 -4.92
C VAL A 72 0.20 -4.92 -4.97
N ASP A 73 -0.57 -4.80 -6.05
CA ASP A 73 -1.63 -3.80 -6.16
C ASP A 73 -1.15 -2.33 -5.99
N LEU A 74 0.02 -2.01 -6.52
CA LEU A 74 0.69 -0.72 -6.37
C LEU A 74 -0.08 0.43 -7.05
N ILE A 75 -0.28 1.52 -6.31
CA ILE A 75 -0.67 2.84 -6.79
C ILE A 75 0.52 3.79 -6.59
N TYR A 76 0.96 4.46 -7.65
CA TYR A 76 2.11 5.36 -7.59
C TYR A 76 1.91 6.62 -8.43
N GLY A 77 2.59 7.69 -8.05
CA GLY A 77 2.48 8.98 -8.72
C GLY A 77 3.50 9.99 -8.23
N THR A 78 3.52 11.16 -8.86
CA THR A 78 4.43 12.25 -8.49
C THR A 78 3.77 13.18 -7.47
N GLU A 79 4.56 13.61 -6.48
CA GLU A 79 4.14 14.50 -5.41
C GLU A 79 5.27 15.52 -5.14
N GLY A 80 5.25 16.66 -5.84
CA GLY A 80 6.34 17.65 -5.75
C GLY A 80 7.68 17.04 -6.17
N GLU A 81 8.66 17.07 -5.27
CA GLU A 81 10.01 16.49 -5.47
C GLU A 81 10.11 14.99 -5.15
N PHE A 82 8.99 14.32 -4.91
CA PHE A 82 8.96 12.91 -4.52
C PHE A 82 8.09 12.08 -5.46
N TYR A 83 8.41 10.80 -5.59
CA TYR A 83 7.49 9.75 -5.97
C TYR A 83 6.77 9.23 -4.73
N ARG A 84 5.48 8.99 -4.87
CA ARG A 84 4.64 8.40 -3.84
C ARG A 84 4.27 6.99 -4.27
N PHE A 85 4.38 6.05 -3.34
CA PHE A 85 3.92 4.67 -3.54
C PHE A 85 2.93 4.31 -2.43
N ILE A 86 1.82 3.66 -2.80
CA ILE A 86 0.84 3.05 -1.90
C ILE A 86 0.54 1.66 -2.46
N PHE A 87 0.78 0.58 -1.72
CA PHE A 87 0.63 -0.80 -2.22
C PHE A 87 0.21 -1.73 -1.10
N THR A 88 -0.22 -2.94 -1.45
CA THR A 88 -0.48 -4.00 -0.49
C THR A 88 0.80 -4.81 -0.29
N ALA A 89 1.33 -4.82 0.93
CA ALA A 89 2.37 -5.74 1.35
C ALA A 89 1.71 -7.06 1.77
N GLU A 90 2.01 -8.14 1.07
CA GLU A 90 1.72 -9.50 1.52
C GLU A 90 2.96 -10.04 2.25
N TYR A 91 2.77 -10.64 3.41
CA TYR A 91 3.89 -11.19 4.19
C TYR A 91 3.44 -12.38 5.03
N THR A 92 4.37 -13.26 5.35
CA THR A 92 4.15 -14.38 6.26
C THR A 92 4.56 -13.92 7.66
N ALA A 93 3.63 -14.01 8.61
CA ALA A 93 3.87 -13.74 10.03
C ALA A 93 3.92 -15.06 10.82
N GLY A 94 4.74 -15.07 11.87
CA GLY A 94 4.93 -16.22 12.75
C GLY A 94 6.26 -16.94 12.50
N VAL A 95 7.19 -16.82 13.45
CA VAL A 95 8.50 -17.49 13.40
C VAL A 95 8.49 -18.81 14.18
N VAL A 96 7.80 -18.83 15.33
CA VAL A 96 7.80 -19.98 16.28
C VAL A 96 6.48 -20.75 16.28
N ARG A 97 5.39 -20.16 15.78
CA ARG A 97 4.04 -20.76 15.73
C ARG A 97 3.59 -21.01 14.30
N ALA A 98 2.32 -21.34 14.11
CA ALA A 98 1.69 -21.44 12.80
C ALA A 98 1.99 -20.20 11.95
N LYS A 99 2.43 -20.44 10.71
CA LYS A 99 2.71 -19.41 9.72
C LYS A 99 1.41 -18.96 9.10
N HIS A 100 1.13 -17.66 9.15
CA HIS A 100 -0.06 -17.07 8.55
C HIS A 100 0.33 -16.04 7.52
N ARG A 101 -0.33 -16.07 6.35
CA ARG A 101 -0.15 -15.04 5.32
C ARG A 101 -1.08 -13.87 5.62
N LEU A 102 -0.48 -12.72 5.88
CA LEU A 102 -1.16 -11.47 6.17
C LEU A 102 -1.00 -10.49 5.01
N ARG A 103 -1.85 -9.46 5.00
CA ARG A 103 -1.87 -8.40 4.01
C ARG A 103 -2.09 -7.07 4.70
N ARG A 104 -1.31 -6.06 4.32
CA ARG A 104 -1.43 -4.72 4.86
C ARG A 104 -1.06 -3.67 3.83
N VAL A 105 -1.84 -2.59 3.71
CA VAL A 105 -1.49 -1.49 2.81
C VAL A 105 -0.40 -0.64 3.44
N VAL A 106 0.58 -0.29 2.64
CA VAL A 106 1.79 0.44 3.03
C VAL A 106 2.01 1.61 2.08
N THR A 107 2.54 2.71 2.60
CA THR A 107 3.00 3.84 1.80
C THR A 107 4.40 4.31 2.19
N PHE A 108 5.16 4.79 1.20
CA PHE A 108 6.39 5.55 1.39
C PHE A 108 6.59 6.57 0.27
N ARG A 109 7.60 7.44 0.42
CA ARG A 109 8.08 8.42 -0.55
C ARG A 109 9.50 8.10 -0.96
N GLU A 110 9.81 8.35 -2.22
CA GLU A 110 11.17 8.30 -2.78
C GLU A 110 11.49 9.65 -3.44
N PRO A 111 12.62 10.31 -3.13
CA PRO A 111 12.99 11.56 -3.80
C PRO A 111 13.22 11.37 -5.30
N LYS A 112 12.85 12.37 -6.11
CA LYS A 112 13.16 12.36 -7.54
C LYS A 112 14.67 12.44 -7.76
N GLY A 113 15.17 11.68 -8.74
CA GLY A 113 16.60 11.68 -9.11
C GLY A 113 17.52 10.90 -8.17
N GLN A 114 17.00 10.32 -7.09
CA GLN A 114 17.78 9.48 -6.18
C GLN A 114 17.08 8.13 -6.00
N SER A 115 17.65 7.06 -6.57
CA SER A 115 17.08 5.70 -6.48
C SER A 115 17.72 4.86 -5.38
N SER A 116 18.48 5.48 -4.48
CA SER A 116 19.11 4.78 -3.36
C SER A 116 18.09 4.53 -2.26
N SER A 117 18.05 3.29 -1.75
CA SER A 117 17.19 2.86 -0.64
C SER A 117 17.41 3.69 0.63
N ALA A 118 18.59 4.31 0.79
CA ALA A 118 18.93 5.16 1.93
C ALA A 118 18.08 6.43 2.06
N HIS A 119 17.46 6.89 0.96
CA HIS A 119 16.69 8.15 0.94
C HIS A 119 15.17 7.95 0.99
N TRP A 120 14.74 6.72 1.22
CA TRP A 120 13.32 6.41 1.33
C TRP A 120 12.73 6.96 2.62
N SER A 121 11.51 7.48 2.55
CA SER A 121 10.80 7.77 3.79
C SER A 121 10.49 6.47 4.53
N ARG A 122 10.36 6.56 5.86
CA ARG A 122 9.85 5.46 6.67
C ARG A 122 8.56 4.90 6.09
N LEU A 123 8.44 3.57 6.06
CA LEU A 123 7.22 2.88 5.67
C LEU A 123 6.10 3.16 6.69
N ILE A 124 4.96 3.60 6.18
CA ILE A 124 3.75 3.84 6.98
C ILE A 124 2.75 2.75 6.66
N LEU A 125 2.31 2.02 7.67
CA LEU A 125 1.36 0.92 7.55
C LEU A 125 -0.05 1.43 7.89
N ALA A 126 -1.04 1.07 7.09
CA ALA A 126 -2.45 1.32 7.42
C ALA A 126 -2.88 0.53 8.67
N PRO A 127 -3.94 0.93 9.39
CA PRO A 127 -4.53 0.11 10.47
C PRO A 127 -4.94 -1.29 9.97
N GLU A 128 -4.74 -2.32 10.80
CA GLU A 128 -5.00 -3.72 10.41
C GLU A 128 -6.49 -4.06 10.41
N GLU A 129 -7.29 -3.33 11.19
CA GLU A 129 -8.71 -3.58 11.41
C GLU A 129 -9.59 -3.17 10.22
N LEU A 130 -9.02 -2.43 9.27
CA LEU A 130 -9.72 -1.92 8.10
C LEU A 130 -9.64 -2.91 6.94
N GLU A 131 -10.70 -2.97 6.14
CA GLU A 131 -10.66 -3.66 4.85
C GLU A 131 -9.58 -3.03 3.95
N PRO A 132 -8.88 -3.81 3.09
CA PRO A 132 -7.76 -3.30 2.30
C PRO A 132 -8.08 -2.05 1.49
N PHE A 133 -9.30 -1.94 0.95
CA PHE A 133 -9.71 -0.77 0.18
C PHE A 133 -9.81 0.49 1.05
N ASP A 134 -10.30 0.37 2.28
CA ASP A 134 -10.39 1.47 3.23
C ASP A 134 -9.01 1.83 3.80
N GLN A 135 -8.10 0.86 3.90
CA GLN A 135 -6.70 1.11 4.21
C GLN A 135 -6.03 2.05 3.17
N TYR A 136 -6.27 1.82 1.87
CA TYR A 136 -5.79 2.72 0.80
C TYR A 136 -6.31 4.14 0.97
N ARG A 137 -7.63 4.29 1.17
CA ARG A 137 -8.26 5.60 1.36
C ARG A 137 -7.73 6.31 2.59
N ARG A 138 -7.64 5.59 3.72
CA ARG A 138 -7.16 6.13 4.99
C ARG A 138 -5.74 6.69 4.87
N LEU A 139 -4.82 5.94 4.25
CA LEU A 139 -3.46 6.41 4.03
C LEU A 139 -3.40 7.62 3.09
N HIS A 140 -4.20 7.62 2.02
CA HIS A 140 -4.26 8.77 1.11
C HIS A 140 -4.78 10.04 1.81
N GLU A 141 -5.86 9.93 2.59
CA GLU A 141 -6.38 11.05 3.38
C GLU A 141 -5.37 11.58 4.40
N GLU A 142 -4.64 10.69 5.07
CA GLU A 142 -3.60 11.08 6.03
C GLU A 142 -2.47 11.84 5.32
N ILE A 143 -2.08 11.39 4.13
CA ILE A 143 -1.11 12.09 3.28
C ILE A 143 -1.62 13.49 2.91
N GLU A 144 -2.86 13.63 2.45
CA GLU A 144 -3.43 14.92 2.07
C GLU A 144 -3.52 15.88 3.28
N ARG A 145 -3.86 15.36 4.47
CA ARG A 145 -3.85 16.17 5.71
C ARG A 145 -2.45 16.67 6.05
N VAL A 146 -1.43 15.82 5.93
CA VAL A 146 -0.03 16.21 6.17
C VAL A 146 0.42 17.27 5.16
N LYS A 147 0.06 17.13 3.87
CA LYS A 147 0.34 18.15 2.85
C LYS A 147 -0.31 19.49 3.16
N GLN A 148 -1.59 19.48 3.53
CA GLN A 148 -2.33 20.70 3.87
C GLN A 148 -1.72 21.41 5.06
N LYS A 149 -1.35 20.66 6.12
CA LYS A 149 -0.66 21.23 7.28
C LYS A 149 0.71 21.82 6.93
N ALA A 150 1.50 21.10 6.12
CA ALA A 150 2.80 21.60 5.67
C ALA A 150 2.67 22.88 4.84
N LYS A 151 1.68 22.94 3.95
CA LYS A 151 1.40 24.15 3.15
C LYS A 151 0.99 25.33 4.04
N ALA A 152 0.08 25.12 4.98
CA ALA A 152 -0.36 26.16 5.91
C ALA A 152 0.80 26.70 6.76
N ALA A 153 1.71 25.82 7.21
CA ALA A 153 2.88 26.23 7.99
C ALA A 153 3.87 27.09 7.18
N VAL A 154 4.03 26.81 5.88
CA VAL A 154 4.86 27.63 4.98
C VAL A 154 4.21 28.99 4.75
N GLU A 155 2.89 29.04 4.52
CA GLU A 155 2.15 30.31 4.34
C GLU A 155 2.18 31.18 5.61
N GLU A 156 2.10 30.58 6.80
CA GLU A 156 2.22 31.29 8.08
C GLU A 156 3.63 31.89 8.29
N GLN A 157 4.68 31.17 7.89
CA GLN A 157 6.05 31.68 7.94
C GLN A 157 6.31 32.83 6.97
N GLU A 158 5.68 32.82 5.79
CA GLU A 158 5.80 33.89 4.79
C GLU A 158 4.99 35.15 5.19
N GLN A 159 3.88 34.97 5.90
CA GLN A 159 3.05 36.08 6.40
C GLN A 159 3.54 36.68 7.71
N ALA A 160 4.39 35.98 8.47
CA ALA A 160 5.01 36.53 9.65
C ALA A 160 5.87 37.74 9.22
N PRO A 161 5.53 38.98 9.65
CA PRO A 161 6.29 40.15 9.28
C PRO A 161 7.75 39.91 9.66
N PRO A 162 8.72 40.23 8.78
CA PRO A 162 10.14 40.04 9.09
C PRO A 162 10.36 40.76 10.40
N LEU A 163 10.63 39.99 11.47
CA LEU A 163 10.87 40.51 12.81
C LEU A 163 11.90 41.60 12.64
N ALA A 164 11.38 42.84 12.68
CA ALA A 164 12.10 43.97 12.17
C ALA A 164 13.44 44.02 12.89
N ALA A 165 14.46 44.41 12.13
CA ALA A 165 15.80 44.77 12.57
C ALA A 165 15.78 45.96 13.57
N SER A 166 14.87 45.93 14.54
CA SER A 166 14.44 46.98 15.44
C SER A 166 15.17 46.93 16.78
N GLN A 167 16.36 46.30 16.82
CA GLN A 167 17.25 46.31 18.00
C GLN A 167 18.67 46.84 17.69
N MET A 168 18.86 47.58 16.60
CA MET A 168 20.07 48.40 16.41
C MET A 168 19.72 49.89 16.47
N GLN A 169 19.31 50.36 17.65
CA GLN A 169 19.51 51.74 18.11
C GLN A 169 19.86 51.70 19.60
#